data_AF-A0A8J4XCV6-F1
#
_entry.id   AF-A0A8J4XCV6-F1
#
_cell.length_a   1.000
_cell.length_b   1.000
_cell.length_c   1.000
_cell.angle_alpha   90.00
_cell.angle_beta   90.00
_cell.angle_gamma   90.00
#
_symmetry.space_group_name_H-M   'P 1'
#
loop_
_entity.id
_entity.type
_entity.pdbx_description
1 polymer ?
#
loop_
_entity_poly.entity_id
_entity_poly.type
_entity_poly.pdbx_seq_one_letter_code
_entity_poly.pdbx_strand_id
1 'polypeptide(L)'
;MLARWVTLALLRGSLLAGPGQGEVITKECAYYNDNWRAEKTNQSGYERCEGDKDKRQHCYASWINSSGTIHLVKKGCWLDDFNCYDRQECVATEENPQVFFCCCEGNYCNERFTHLPEVTTPGVKIQPPPAGLSLLGVLAYSLLPLLVLSLAFFLACWTYHQRKAPYGHVDINQ
;
A
#
# COMPACT_ATOMS: atom_id res chain seq x y z
N MET A 1 -23.23 38.48 -7.18
CA MET A 1 -22.56 37.57 -8.15
C MET A 1 -21.73 36.44 -7.51
N LEU A 2 -21.55 36.40 -6.19
CA LEU A 2 -20.74 35.37 -5.50
C LEU A 2 -21.50 34.07 -5.14
N ALA A 3 -22.84 34.10 -5.11
CA ALA A 3 -23.65 32.94 -4.69
C ALA A 3 -23.77 31.82 -5.75
N ARG A 4 -23.47 32.11 -7.03
CA ARG A 4 -23.55 31.14 -8.14
C ARG A 4 -22.29 30.27 -8.31
N TRP A 5 -21.17 30.66 -7.70
CA TRP A 5 -19.90 29.95 -7.83
C TRP A 5 -19.71 28.90 -6.74
N VAL A 6 -20.33 29.09 -5.57
CA VAL A 6 -20.27 28.15 -4.44
C VAL A 6 -21.12 26.90 -4.72
N THR A 7 -22.24 27.03 -5.43
CA THR A 7 -23.12 25.90 -5.76
C THR A 7 -22.52 24.96 -6.83
N LEU A 8 -21.65 25.46 -7.72
CA LEU A 8 -21.00 24.64 -8.74
C LEU A 8 -19.83 23.80 -8.19
N ALA A 9 -19.19 24.25 -7.10
CA ALA A 9 -18.08 23.53 -6.47
C ALA A 9 -18.55 22.30 -5.67
N LEU A 10 -19.72 22.39 -5.02
CA LEU A 10 -20.28 21.29 -4.22
C LEU A 10 -20.82 20.13 -5.08
N LEU A 11 -21.25 20.41 -6.31
CA LEU A 11 -21.67 19.37 -7.27
C LEU A 11 -20.50 18.61 -7.91
N ARG A 12 -19.26 19.10 -7.77
CA ARG A 12 -18.05 18.49 -8.34
C ARG A 12 -17.29 17.59 -7.36
N GLY A 13 -17.61 17.65 -6.07
CA GLY A 13 -16.95 16.86 -5.02
C GLY A 13 -17.53 15.45 -4.80
N SER A 14 -18.75 15.19 -5.27
CA SER A 14 -19.45 13.92 -5.03
C SER A 14 -19.19 12.81 -6.04
N LEU A 15 -18.36 13.05 -7.07
CA LEU A 15 -18.05 12.08 -8.13
C LEU A 15 -16.69 11.37 -7.95
N LEU A 16 -15.95 11.63 -6.85
CA LEU A 16 -14.65 11.00 -6.58
C LEU A 16 -14.71 9.82 -5.60
N ALA A 17 -15.89 9.45 -5.12
CA ALA A 17 -16.06 8.17 -4.43
C ALA A 17 -16.18 7.07 -5.50
N GLY A 18 -15.04 6.60 -5.99
CA GLY A 18 -15.00 5.31 -6.69
C GLY A 18 -15.64 4.23 -5.82
N PRO A 19 -16.31 3.23 -6.40
CA PRO A 19 -16.92 2.15 -5.63
C PRO A 19 -15.81 1.53 -4.78
N GLY A 20 -15.91 1.65 -3.46
CA GLY A 20 -15.08 0.86 -2.56
C GLY A 20 -15.33 -0.59 -2.93
N GLN A 21 -14.32 -1.25 -3.52
CA GLN A 21 -14.38 -2.67 -3.77
C GLN A 21 -14.62 -3.32 -2.41
N GLY A 22 -15.82 -3.84 -2.20
CA GLY A 22 -16.14 -4.57 -0.99
C GLY A 22 -15.14 -5.71 -0.85
N GLU A 23 -14.63 -5.90 0.36
CA GLU A 23 -13.67 -6.96 0.67
C GLU A 23 -14.22 -8.31 0.20
N VAL A 24 -13.55 -8.92 -0.79
CA VAL A 24 -13.97 -10.19 -1.38
C VAL A 24 -13.53 -11.31 -0.45
N ILE A 25 -14.46 -11.83 0.34
CA ILE A 25 -14.18 -12.89 1.33
C ILE A 25 -14.25 -14.27 0.66
N THR A 26 -13.19 -15.06 0.78
CA THR A 26 -13.16 -16.47 0.39
C THR A 26 -13.68 -17.35 1.53
N LYS A 27 -14.68 -18.20 1.25
CA LYS A 27 -15.23 -19.18 2.21
C LYS A 27 -15.19 -20.61 1.68
N GLU A 28 -15.26 -20.78 0.37
CA GLU A 28 -15.27 -22.09 -0.27
C GLU A 28 -14.43 -22.10 -1.55
N CYS A 29 -13.74 -23.20 -1.80
CA CYS A 29 -12.86 -23.39 -2.94
C CYS A 29 -13.18 -24.70 -3.65
N ALA A 30 -12.88 -24.78 -4.95
CA ALA A 30 -12.88 -26.06 -5.65
C ALA A 30 -11.76 -26.94 -5.07
N TYR A 31 -12.06 -28.20 -4.81
CA TYR A 31 -11.15 -29.18 -4.24
C TYR A 31 -10.77 -30.23 -5.26
N TYR A 32 -9.48 -30.57 -5.31
CA TYR A 32 -8.98 -31.67 -6.13
C TYR A 32 -7.71 -32.25 -5.50
N ASN A 33 -7.54 -33.56 -5.58
CA ASN A 33 -6.34 -34.24 -5.15
C ASN A 33 -6.02 -35.42 -6.08
N ASP A 34 -4.91 -35.34 -6.80
CA ASP A 34 -4.45 -36.44 -7.66
C ASP A 34 -4.08 -37.69 -6.84
N ASN A 35 -3.49 -37.49 -5.66
CA ASN A 35 -3.01 -38.56 -4.78
C ASN A 35 -4.06 -39.01 -3.75
N TRP A 36 -5.35 -38.85 -4.07
CA TRP A 36 -6.46 -39.05 -3.13
C TRP A 36 -6.52 -40.44 -2.50
N ARG A 37 -6.11 -41.49 -3.23
CA ARG A 37 -6.12 -42.88 -2.74
C ARG A 37 -5.11 -43.09 -1.61
N ALA A 38 -3.90 -42.55 -1.77
CA ALA A 38 -2.84 -42.67 -0.78
C ALA A 38 -3.14 -41.78 0.44
N GLU A 39 -3.67 -40.58 0.19
CA GLU A 39 -4.02 -39.60 1.24
C GLU A 39 -5.38 -39.88 1.88
N LYS A 40 -6.15 -40.87 1.38
CA LYS A 40 -7.50 -41.23 1.84
C LYS A 40 -8.47 -40.05 1.87
N THR A 41 -8.40 -39.22 0.83
CA THR A 41 -9.26 -38.04 0.65
C THR A 41 -10.23 -38.27 -0.51
N ASN A 42 -11.14 -37.32 -0.75
CA ASN A 42 -11.93 -37.30 -1.97
C ASN A 42 -11.03 -36.92 -3.16
N GLN A 43 -11.36 -37.38 -4.37
CA GLN A 43 -10.61 -36.98 -5.55
C GLN A 43 -10.94 -35.54 -5.96
N SER A 44 -12.21 -35.15 -5.85
CA SER A 44 -12.72 -33.83 -6.23
C SER A 44 -13.90 -33.44 -5.36
N GLY A 45 -14.22 -32.16 -5.31
CA GLY A 45 -15.37 -31.63 -4.59
C GLY A 45 -15.23 -30.14 -4.33
N TYR A 46 -15.80 -29.70 -3.20
CA TYR A 46 -15.66 -28.34 -2.69
C TYR A 46 -15.14 -28.40 -1.25
N GLU A 47 -14.18 -27.55 -0.94
CA GLU A 47 -13.57 -27.43 0.38
C GLU A 47 -14.03 -26.12 1.01
N ARG A 48 -14.47 -26.20 2.27
CA ARG A 48 -14.79 -25.00 3.05
C ARG A 48 -13.55 -24.56 3.81
N CYS A 49 -13.18 -23.30 3.63
CA CYS A 49 -11.94 -22.78 4.20
C CYS A 49 -12.14 -22.44 5.68
N GLU A 50 -11.39 -23.13 6.54
CA GLU A 50 -11.33 -22.86 7.97
C GLU A 50 -10.23 -21.81 8.23
N GLY A 51 -10.65 -20.61 8.60
CA GLY A 51 -9.75 -19.49 8.89
C GLY A 51 -10.10 -18.79 10.20
N ASP A 52 -9.09 -18.23 10.85
CA ASP A 52 -9.28 -17.30 11.96
C ASP A 52 -10.00 -16.02 11.46
N LYS A 53 -10.80 -15.37 12.31
CA LYS A 53 -11.55 -14.16 11.94
C LYS A 53 -10.68 -13.00 11.43
N ASP A 54 -9.41 -13.00 11.81
CA ASP A 54 -8.44 -11.94 11.49
C ASP A 54 -7.49 -12.31 10.35
N LYS A 55 -7.64 -13.51 9.77
CA LYS A 55 -6.78 -14.00 8.69
C LYS A 55 -7.57 -14.13 7.40
N ARG A 56 -7.00 -13.65 6.30
CA ARG A 56 -7.60 -13.86 4.98
C ARG A 56 -7.49 -15.32 4.58
N GLN A 57 -8.39 -15.73 3.71
CA GLN A 57 -8.40 -17.06 3.11
C GLN A 57 -8.41 -16.89 1.60
N HIS A 58 -7.75 -17.80 0.92
CA HIS A 58 -7.64 -17.80 -0.53
C HIS A 58 -7.96 -19.20 -1.06
N CYS A 59 -8.15 -19.32 -2.37
CA CYS A 59 -8.11 -20.61 -3.04
C CYS A 59 -6.79 -20.76 -3.80
N TYR A 60 -6.38 -21.99 -4.05
CA TYR A 60 -5.22 -22.28 -4.91
C TYR A 60 -5.52 -23.37 -5.94
N ALA A 61 -4.71 -23.40 -7.00
CA ALA A 61 -4.62 -24.51 -7.93
C ALA A 61 -3.15 -24.80 -8.26
N SER A 62 -2.81 -26.08 -8.39
CA SER A 62 -1.51 -26.55 -8.84
C SER A 62 -1.62 -27.62 -9.91
N TRP A 63 -0.74 -27.54 -10.91
CA TRP A 63 -0.74 -28.45 -12.06
C TRP A 63 0.66 -28.60 -12.65
N ILE A 64 0.86 -29.67 -13.42
CA ILE A 64 2.06 -29.89 -14.23
C ILE A 64 1.66 -29.66 -15.69
N ASN A 65 2.51 -28.98 -16.45
CA ASN A 65 2.32 -28.82 -17.90
C ASN A 65 3.45 -29.53 -18.65
N SER A 66 3.18 -30.73 -19.14
CA SER A 66 4.12 -31.50 -19.95
C SER A 66 3.90 -31.20 -21.42
N SER A 67 4.63 -30.20 -21.94
CA SER A 67 4.60 -29.82 -23.37
C SER A 67 3.20 -29.52 -23.92
N GLY A 68 2.34 -28.88 -23.13
CA GLY A 68 0.96 -28.51 -23.50
C GLY A 68 -0.11 -29.42 -22.88
N THR A 69 0.27 -30.59 -22.33
CA THR A 69 -0.66 -31.46 -21.60
C THR A 69 -0.70 -31.05 -20.13
N ILE A 70 -1.89 -30.62 -19.67
CA ILE A 70 -2.12 -30.22 -18.29
C ILE A 70 -2.50 -31.43 -17.44
N HIS A 71 -1.72 -31.68 -16.39
CA HIS A 71 -2.01 -32.65 -15.34
C HIS A 71 -2.29 -31.91 -14.04
N LEU A 72 -3.55 -31.92 -13.60
CA LEU A 72 -3.95 -31.27 -12.35
C LEU A 72 -3.37 -32.03 -11.16
N VAL A 73 -2.77 -31.33 -10.20
CA VAL A 73 -2.11 -31.92 -9.03
C VAL A 73 -2.99 -31.74 -7.80
N LYS A 74 -3.25 -30.50 -7.39
CA LYS A 74 -4.13 -30.18 -6.24
C LYS A 74 -4.91 -28.88 -6.45
N LYS A 75 -6.06 -28.79 -5.78
CA LYS A 75 -6.84 -27.56 -5.58
C LYS A 75 -7.42 -27.55 -4.18
N GLY A 76 -7.59 -26.37 -3.60
CA GLY A 76 -8.23 -26.23 -2.30
C GLY A 76 -8.10 -24.84 -1.71
N CYS A 77 -8.27 -24.77 -0.40
CA CYS A 77 -8.07 -23.58 0.41
C CYS A 77 -6.58 -23.29 0.63
N TRP A 78 -6.25 -22.01 0.69
CA TRP A 78 -4.91 -21.49 0.94
C TRP A 78 -4.95 -20.47 2.06
N LEU A 79 -3.93 -20.51 2.91
CA LEU A 79 -3.78 -19.65 4.07
C LEU A 79 -3.48 -18.21 3.65
N ASP A 80 -3.62 -17.29 4.60
CA ASP A 80 -3.36 -15.86 4.44
C ASP A 80 -1.96 -15.57 3.84
N ASP A 81 -1.93 -15.20 2.56
CA ASP A 81 -0.72 -15.01 1.77
C ASP A 81 -0.87 -13.74 0.93
N PHE A 82 0.03 -12.77 1.19
CA PHE A 82 0.02 -11.47 0.53
C PHE A 82 0.13 -11.57 -0.99
N ASN A 83 0.68 -12.66 -1.53
CA ASN A 83 0.75 -12.88 -2.97
C ASN A 83 -0.64 -13.05 -3.59
N CYS A 84 -1.65 -13.41 -2.82
CA CYS A 84 -3.00 -13.72 -3.29
C CYS A 84 -3.99 -12.56 -3.13
N TYR A 85 -3.58 -11.47 -2.47
CA TYR A 85 -4.46 -10.36 -2.14
C TYR A 85 -4.98 -9.65 -3.39
N ASP A 86 -6.27 -9.34 -3.37
CA ASP A 86 -7.00 -8.63 -4.43
C ASP A 86 -6.94 -9.34 -5.80
N ARG A 87 -6.57 -10.63 -5.85
CA ARG A 87 -6.50 -11.43 -7.08
C ARG A 87 -7.76 -12.24 -7.28
N GLN A 88 -8.65 -11.80 -8.16
CA GLN A 88 -9.87 -12.55 -8.47
C GLN A 88 -9.66 -13.74 -9.41
N GLU A 89 -8.58 -13.72 -10.19
CA GLU A 89 -8.25 -14.76 -11.16
C GLU A 89 -7.03 -15.57 -10.69
N CYS A 90 -7.11 -16.89 -10.82
CA CYS A 90 -5.99 -17.79 -10.49
C CYS A 90 -5.01 -17.85 -11.66
N VAL A 91 -3.94 -17.06 -11.59
CA VAL A 91 -2.92 -16.95 -12.64
C VAL A 91 -1.53 -17.27 -12.09
N ALA A 92 -0.87 -18.28 -12.65
CA ALA A 92 0.53 -18.57 -12.36
C ALA A 92 1.42 -17.63 -13.20
N THR A 93 2.39 -16.97 -12.56
CA THR A 93 3.27 -15.98 -13.20
C THR A 93 4.71 -16.45 -13.36
N GLU A 94 5.10 -17.54 -12.70
CA GLU A 94 6.47 -18.08 -12.79
C GLU A 94 6.81 -18.55 -14.21
N GLU A 95 8.05 -18.32 -14.62
CA GLU A 95 8.54 -18.74 -15.93
C GLU A 95 8.97 -20.22 -15.92
N ASN A 96 8.26 -21.06 -16.67
CA ASN A 96 8.54 -22.49 -16.87
C ASN A 96 8.81 -23.29 -15.56
N PRO A 97 7.91 -23.24 -14.55
CA PRO A 97 8.06 -24.05 -13.35
C PRO A 97 7.81 -25.53 -13.61
N GLN A 98 8.42 -26.41 -12.80
CA GLN A 98 8.14 -27.86 -12.84
C GLN A 98 6.69 -28.17 -12.42
N VAL A 99 6.20 -27.43 -11.42
CA VAL A 99 4.82 -27.48 -10.93
C VAL A 99 4.32 -26.05 -10.89
N PHE A 100 3.29 -25.76 -11.67
CA PHE A 100 2.62 -24.47 -11.70
C PHE A 100 1.75 -24.30 -10.46
N PHE A 101 1.69 -23.08 -9.95
CA PHE A 101 0.91 -22.71 -8.78
C PHE A 101 0.27 -21.33 -8.98
N CYS A 102 -0.99 -21.19 -8.61
CA CYS A 102 -1.66 -19.91 -8.48
C CYS A 102 -2.57 -19.88 -7.26
N CYS A 103 -2.84 -18.68 -6.76
CA CYS A 103 -3.82 -18.41 -5.73
C CYS A 103 -4.68 -17.19 -6.05
N CYS A 104 -5.87 -17.15 -5.47
CA CYS A 104 -6.88 -16.12 -5.73
C CYS A 104 -7.84 -15.93 -4.53
N GLU A 105 -8.52 -14.79 -4.50
CA GLU A 105 -9.57 -14.44 -3.56
C GLU A 105 -10.95 -14.54 -4.21
N GLY A 106 -11.91 -15.03 -3.44
CA GLY A 106 -13.30 -15.23 -3.85
C GLY A 106 -13.69 -16.69 -3.92
N ASN A 107 -14.97 -16.96 -3.67
CA ASN A 107 -15.48 -18.32 -3.66
C ASN A 107 -15.29 -18.98 -5.04
N TYR A 108 -14.72 -20.18 -5.03
CA TYR A 108 -14.49 -21.00 -6.23
C TYR A 108 -13.61 -20.33 -7.31
N CYS A 109 -12.83 -19.30 -6.98
CA CYS A 109 -11.99 -18.59 -7.95
C CYS A 109 -10.95 -19.50 -8.62
N ASN A 110 -10.59 -20.62 -7.98
CA ASN A 110 -9.66 -21.62 -8.49
C ASN A 110 -10.29 -22.67 -9.41
N GLU A 111 -11.57 -22.55 -9.79
CA GLU A 111 -12.18 -23.40 -10.81
C GLU A 111 -11.44 -23.28 -12.14
N ARG A 112 -11.10 -22.05 -12.52
CA ARG A 112 -10.30 -21.73 -13.71
C ARG A 112 -8.92 -21.28 -13.28
N PHE A 113 -7.91 -21.78 -13.96
CA PHE A 113 -6.52 -21.41 -13.73
C PHE A 113 -5.81 -21.22 -15.07
N THR A 114 -4.88 -20.29 -15.11
CA THR A 114 -4.10 -19.97 -16.31
C THR A 114 -2.63 -19.76 -15.96
N HIS A 115 -1.77 -19.79 -16.98
CA HIS A 115 -0.36 -19.44 -16.88
C HIS A 115 -0.09 -18.27 -17.81
N LEU A 116 0.24 -17.11 -17.24
CA LEU A 116 0.71 -15.95 -17.96
C LEU A 116 2.07 -15.59 -17.34
N PRO A 117 3.19 -16.00 -17.95
CA PRO A 117 4.51 -15.62 -17.44
C PRO A 117 4.58 -14.10 -17.42
N GLU A 118 5.03 -13.53 -16.30
CA GLU A 118 5.15 -12.09 -16.19
C GLU A 118 6.19 -11.62 -17.23
N VAL A 119 5.70 -11.03 -18.32
CA VAL A 119 6.58 -10.39 -19.30
C VAL A 119 7.24 -9.25 -18.54
N THR A 120 8.49 -9.47 -18.15
CA THR A 120 9.34 -8.42 -17.62
C THR A 120 9.53 -7.40 -18.73
N THR A 121 8.54 -6.53 -18.91
CA THR A 121 8.79 -5.21 -19.46
C THR A 121 9.81 -4.65 -18.48
N PRO A 122 11.06 -4.34 -18.90
CA PRO A 122 12.06 -3.83 -17.98
C PRO A 122 11.39 -2.68 -17.27
N GLY A 123 11.13 -2.86 -15.97
CA GLY A 123 10.25 -1.98 -15.23
C GLY A 123 10.73 -0.58 -15.52
N VAL A 124 9.86 0.26 -16.09
CA VAL A 124 10.06 1.68 -15.94
C VAL A 124 10.13 1.82 -14.44
N LYS A 125 11.35 2.05 -13.95
CA LYS A 125 11.64 2.31 -12.57
C LYS A 125 10.92 3.63 -12.34
N ILE A 126 9.63 3.55 -12.01
CA ILE A 126 8.88 4.69 -11.50
C ILE A 126 9.57 4.92 -10.17
N GLN A 127 10.60 5.75 -10.23
CA GLN A 127 11.25 6.29 -9.08
C GLN A 127 10.09 6.83 -8.22
N PRO A 128 9.91 6.33 -7.00
CA PRO A 128 8.89 6.89 -6.13
C PRO A 128 9.08 8.40 -6.14
N PRO A 129 8.01 9.21 -6.28
CA PRO A 129 8.15 10.66 -6.25
C PRO A 129 9.01 11.00 -5.04
N PRO A 130 10.09 11.79 -5.22
CA PRO A 130 11.11 11.96 -4.20
C PRO A 130 10.41 12.25 -2.87
N ALA A 131 10.67 11.38 -1.88
CA ALA A 131 10.03 11.42 -0.58
C ALA A 131 9.93 12.89 -0.14
N GLY A 132 8.68 13.33 0.04
CA GLY A 132 8.35 14.72 0.28
C GLY A 132 9.21 15.29 1.41
N LEU A 133 9.70 16.52 1.19
CA LEU A 133 10.44 17.36 2.13
C LEU A 133 11.43 16.61 3.02
N SER A 134 12.71 16.60 2.60
CA SER A 134 13.83 16.23 3.46
C SER A 134 13.70 16.90 4.84
N LEU A 135 13.81 16.11 5.91
CA LEU A 135 13.79 16.57 7.31
C LEU A 135 14.80 17.71 7.54
N LEU A 136 15.89 17.71 6.77
CA LEU A 136 16.88 18.79 6.71
C LEU A 136 16.28 20.11 6.19
N GLY A 137 15.40 20.06 5.20
CA GLY A 137 14.68 21.23 4.68
C GLY A 137 13.71 21.81 5.72
N VAL A 138 12.96 20.96 6.42
CA VAL A 138 12.07 21.39 7.51
C VAL A 138 12.86 22.03 8.65
N LEU A 139 13.99 21.43 9.04
CA LEU A 139 14.90 22.01 10.03
C LEU A 139 15.52 23.32 9.54
N ALA A 140 15.96 23.40 8.28
CA ALA A 140 16.53 24.63 7.72
C ALA A 140 15.49 25.77 7.71
N TYR A 141 14.27 25.53 7.26
CA TYR A 141 13.22 26.55 7.18
C TYR A 141 12.72 27.02 8.55
N SER A 142 12.84 26.20 9.61
CA SER A 142 12.41 26.57 10.96
C SER A 142 13.52 27.22 11.79
N LEU A 143 14.75 26.70 11.71
CA LEU A 143 15.88 27.19 12.52
C LEU A 143 16.45 28.51 12.00
N LEU A 144 16.48 28.71 10.67
CA LEU A 144 17.01 29.93 10.08
C LEU A 144 16.26 31.21 10.52
N PRO A 145 14.90 31.29 10.45
CA PRO A 145 14.20 32.47 10.92
C PRO A 145 14.32 32.68 12.44
N LEU A 146 14.39 31.61 13.24
CA LEU A 146 14.59 31.73 14.69
C LEU A 146 15.96 32.33 15.04
N LEU A 147 17.02 31.96 14.31
CA LEU A 147 18.35 32.54 14.48
C LEU A 147 18.41 34.00 14.05
N VAL A 148 17.72 34.38 12.97
CA VAL A 148 17.66 35.78 12.53
C VAL A 148 16.92 36.64 13.56
N LEU A 149 15.79 36.16 14.08
CA LEU A 149 15.01 36.87 15.09
C LEU A 149 15.80 37.04 16.41
N SER A 150 16.52 36.01 16.84
CA SER A 150 17.33 36.10 18.05
C SER A 150 18.47 37.10 17.88
N LEU A 151 19.20 37.07 16.77
CA LEU A 151 20.28 38.02 16.49
C LEU A 151 19.75 39.46 16.42
N ALA A 152 18.61 39.68 15.76
CA ALA A 152 17.97 40.99 15.69
C ALA A 152 17.58 41.50 17.09
N PHE A 153 17.03 40.64 17.95
CA PHE A 153 16.71 40.98 19.33
C PHE A 153 17.97 41.32 20.15
N PHE A 154 19.03 40.52 20.04
CA PHE A 154 20.30 40.80 20.71
C PHE A 154 20.91 42.12 20.24
N LEU A 155 20.90 42.43 18.94
CA LEU A 155 21.38 43.70 18.41
C LEU A 155 20.50 44.87 18.85
N ALA A 156 19.18 44.70 18.91
CA ALA A 156 18.26 45.71 19.43
C ALA A 156 18.51 45.97 20.92
N CYS A 157 18.67 44.92 21.73
CA CYS A 157 19.04 45.04 23.14
C CYS A 157 20.43 45.68 23.29
N TRP A 158 21.42 45.24 22.52
CA TRP A 158 22.77 45.79 22.55
C TRP A 158 22.76 47.27 22.20
N THR A 159 22.08 47.67 21.12
CA THR A 159 21.96 49.08 20.73
C THR A 159 21.12 49.87 21.73
N TYR A 160 20.11 49.28 22.35
CA TYR A 160 19.34 49.91 23.44
C TYR A 160 20.20 50.13 24.70
N HIS A 161 21.03 49.15 25.07
CA HIS A 161 21.98 49.26 26.17
C HIS A 161 23.12 50.24 25.87
N GLN A 162 23.67 50.23 24.65
CA GLN A 162 24.71 51.16 24.20
C GLN A 162 24.17 52.60 24.08
N ARG A 163 22.89 52.78 23.72
CA ARG A 163 22.22 54.09 23.74
C ARG A 163 21.96 54.60 25.16
N LYS A 164 22.14 53.76 26.19
CA LYS A 164 22.14 54.18 27.59
C LYS A 164 23.57 54.24 28.16
N ALA A 165 24.29 55.31 27.84
CA ALA A 165 25.33 55.86 28.72
C ALA A 165 25.56 57.35 28.40
N PRO A 166 25.78 58.27 29.36
CA PRO A 166 25.62 58.21 30.82
C PRO A 166 24.49 59.14 31.32
N TYR A 167 23.98 58.93 32.53
CA TYR A 167 23.28 60.01 33.24
C TYR A 167 24.27 61.17 33.38
N GLY A 168 23.98 62.29 32.73
CA GLY A 168 24.76 63.51 32.85
C GLY A 168 24.87 63.88 34.32
N HIS A 169 26.10 64.04 34.79
CA HIS A 169 26.43 64.59 36.10
C HIS A 169 25.75 65.96 36.22
N VAL A 170 24.77 66.09 37.11
CA VAL A 170 24.28 67.39 37.55
C VAL A 170 25.13 67.76 38.75
N ASP A 171 26.13 68.61 38.53
CA ASP A 171 26.83 69.29 39.62
C ASP A 171 25.83 70.21 40.34
N ILE A 172 25.45 69.83 41.57
CA ILE A 172 24.80 70.74 42.52
C ILE A 172 25.92 71.45 43.28
N ASN A 173 26.24 72.65 42.83
CA ASN A 173 26.91 73.67 43.63
C ASN A 173 26.16 74.98 43.43
N GLN A 174 25.24 75.29 44.36
CA GLN A 174 25.13 76.59 45.03
C GLN A 174 24.14 76.49 46.20
#